data_AF-A0A5P0ZRE9-F1
#
_entry.id   AF-A0A5P0ZRE9-F1
#
_cell.length_a   1.000
_cell.length_b   1.000
_cell.length_c   1.000
_cell.angle_alpha   90.00
_cell.angle_beta   90.00
_cell.angle_gamma   90.00
#
_symmetry.space_group_name_H-M   'P 1'
#
loop_
_entity.id
_entity.type
_entity.pdbx_description
1 polymer ?
#
loop_
_entity_poly.entity_id
_entity_poly.type
_entity_poly.pdbx_seq_one_letter_code
_entity_poly.pdbx_strand_id
1 'polypeptide(L)'
;MVKQFQLYRWLRFIFLLVAGILIVVAPIKSFDIIIYIVSSYIAIYGILSIIDGFSIRKLTGENNIAIALGIGALFLALGVLLFAKFLIALVPPVLGIILLVNGINQFRDSHEMTKRVKIKPYLDYFYSALLVAAGIVFILNPSKTIIFIYQLFGVGLILLAFFEIINSRIYRD
;
A
#
# COMPACT_ATOMS: atom_id res chain seq x y z
N MET A 1 25.68 18.46 13.38
CA MET A 1 24.40 18.39 12.63
C MET A 1 24.52 17.80 11.23
N VAL A 2 25.45 18.25 10.37
CA VAL A 2 25.54 17.80 8.95
C VAL A 2 25.80 16.30 8.73
N LYS A 3 26.59 15.64 9.61
CA LYS A 3 26.87 14.19 9.51
C LYS A 3 25.65 13.30 9.81
N GLN A 4 24.79 13.69 10.74
CA GLN A 4 23.56 12.94 11.06
C GLN A 4 22.56 12.97 9.89
N PHE A 5 22.45 14.11 9.19
CA PHE A 5 21.64 14.23 7.98
C PHE A 5 22.16 13.38 6.81
N GLN A 6 23.48 13.17 6.70
CA GLN A 6 24.03 12.27 5.69
C GLN A 6 23.76 10.80 6.04
N LEU A 7 23.93 10.42 7.30
CA LEU A 7 23.76 9.03 7.76
C LEU A 7 22.30 8.56 7.67
N TYR A 8 21.35 9.43 8.04
CA TYR A 8 19.92 9.15 7.87
C TYR A 8 19.53 8.95 6.40
N ARG A 9 20.09 9.74 5.48
CA ARG A 9 19.85 9.59 4.04
C ARG A 9 20.41 8.29 3.47
N TRP A 10 21.62 7.90 3.87
CA TRP A 10 22.19 6.61 3.45
C TRP A 10 21.40 5.43 4.00
N LEU A 11 20.98 5.49 5.26
CA LEU A 11 20.15 4.45 5.86
C LEU A 11 18.82 4.32 5.12
N ARG A 12 18.16 5.43 4.82
CA ARG A 12 16.92 5.48 4.06
C ARG A 12 17.09 4.93 2.64
N PHE A 13 18.17 5.30 1.96
CA PHE A 13 18.49 4.77 0.63
C PHE A 13 18.61 3.24 0.65
N ILE A 14 19.45 2.71 1.54
CA ILE A 14 19.66 1.26 1.67
C ILE A 14 18.35 0.57 1.99
N PHE A 15 17.57 1.14 2.92
CA PHE A 15 16.26 0.61 3.29
C PHE A 15 15.30 0.55 2.09
N LEU A 16 15.13 1.65 1.36
CA LEU A 16 14.23 1.70 0.19
C LEU A 16 14.66 0.73 -0.91
N LEU A 17 15.96 0.66 -1.19
CA LEU A 17 16.51 -0.22 -2.22
C LEU A 17 16.34 -1.69 -1.85
N VAL A 18 16.70 -2.09 -0.62
CA VAL A 18 16.56 -3.47 -0.14
C VAL A 18 15.09 -3.87 -0.06
N ALA A 19 14.23 -3.03 0.53
CA ALA A 19 12.80 -3.29 0.61
C ALA A 19 12.17 -3.42 -0.79
N GLY A 20 12.53 -2.52 -1.71
CA GLY A 20 12.07 -2.58 -3.10
C GLY A 20 12.47 -3.89 -3.80
N ILE A 21 13.73 -4.30 -3.68
CA ILE A 21 14.22 -5.58 -4.26
C ILE A 21 13.48 -6.78 -3.66
N LEU A 22 13.32 -6.83 -2.34
CA LEU A 22 12.62 -7.93 -1.67
C LEU A 22 11.17 -8.04 -2.14
N ILE A 23 10.48 -6.92 -2.28
CA ILE A 23 9.10 -6.89 -2.77
C ILE A 23 9.01 -7.35 -4.23
N VAL A 24 9.95 -6.97 -5.10
CA VAL A 24 9.94 -7.40 -6.51
C VAL A 24 10.18 -8.91 -6.64
N VAL A 25 11.15 -9.44 -5.89
CA VAL A 25 11.56 -10.85 -5.97
C VAL A 25 10.57 -11.77 -5.28
N ALA A 26 10.04 -11.38 -4.12
CA ALA A 26 9.15 -12.20 -3.31
C ALA A 26 7.97 -11.36 -2.76
N PRO A 27 7.04 -10.90 -3.61
CA PRO A 27 5.99 -9.96 -3.22
C PRO A 27 5.06 -10.50 -2.14
N ILE A 28 4.63 -11.76 -2.28
CA ILE A 28 3.71 -12.40 -1.32
C ILE A 28 4.36 -12.53 0.05
N LYS A 29 5.61 -13.03 0.09
CA LYS A 29 6.36 -13.20 1.35
C LYS A 29 6.64 -11.85 2.01
N SER A 30 7.00 -10.85 1.22
CA SER A 30 7.25 -9.49 1.72
C SER A 30 6.00 -8.89 2.37
N PHE A 31 4.83 -9.12 1.76
CA PHE A 31 3.57 -8.67 2.34
C PHE A 31 3.19 -9.46 3.61
N ASP A 32 3.38 -10.77 3.63
CA ASP A 32 3.15 -11.59 4.83
C ASP A 32 4.01 -11.10 6.01
N ILE A 33 5.27 -10.74 5.76
CA ILE A 33 6.15 -10.12 6.77
C ILE A 33 5.55 -8.80 7.29
N ILE A 34 5.01 -7.95 6.41
CA ILE A 34 4.36 -6.69 6.82
C ILE A 34 3.14 -6.98 7.71
N ILE A 35 2.30 -7.96 7.34
CA ILE A 35 1.15 -8.36 8.17
C ILE A 35 1.63 -8.80 9.56
N TYR A 36 2.67 -9.62 9.64
CA TYR A 36 3.20 -10.08 10.92
C TYR A 36 3.76 -8.93 11.74
N ILE A 37 4.56 -8.03 11.15
CA ILE A 37 5.11 -6.87 11.87
C ILE A 37 3.99 -5.98 12.41
N VAL A 38 3.01 -5.63 11.58
CA VAL A 38 1.90 -4.75 11.96
C VAL A 38 1.04 -5.39 13.05
N SER A 39 0.64 -6.65 12.86
CA SER A 39 -0.19 -7.36 13.85
C SER A 39 0.55 -7.57 15.18
N SER A 40 1.83 -7.95 15.15
CA SER A 40 2.66 -8.09 16.35
C SER A 40 2.82 -6.76 17.07
N TYR A 41 3.03 -5.65 16.34
CA TYR A 41 3.12 -4.32 16.94
C TYR A 41 1.83 -3.94 17.67
N ILE A 42 0.67 -4.13 17.04
CA ILE A 42 -0.64 -3.87 17.64
C ILE A 42 -0.85 -4.79 18.87
N ALA A 43 -0.47 -6.06 18.77
CA ALA A 43 -0.62 -7.00 19.87
C ALA A 43 0.23 -6.61 21.08
N ILE A 44 1.50 -6.23 20.86
CA ILE A 44 2.39 -5.75 21.92
C ILE A 44 1.80 -4.52 22.59
N TYR A 45 1.32 -3.55 21.80
CA TYR A 45 0.66 -2.36 22.34
C TYR A 45 -0.58 -2.73 23.18
N GLY A 46 -1.39 -3.68 22.72
CA GLY A 46 -2.54 -4.19 23.46
C GLY A 46 -2.16 -4.82 24.80
N ILE A 47 -1.10 -5.64 24.82
CA ILE A 47 -0.58 -6.26 26.05
C ILE A 47 -0.11 -5.18 27.03
N LEU A 48 0.68 -4.20 26.57
CA LEU A 48 1.16 -3.11 27.42
C LEU A 48 0.00 -2.30 28.02
N SER A 49 -1.01 -1.97 27.20
CA SER A 49 -2.21 -1.25 27.67
C SER A 49 -3.00 -2.02 28.73
N ILE A 50 -3.07 -3.36 28.63
CA ILE A 50 -3.71 -4.20 29.66
C ILE A 50 -2.89 -4.18 30.96
N ILE A 51 -1.56 -4.31 30.87
CA ILE A 51 -0.67 -4.26 32.03
C ILE A 51 -0.81 -2.93 32.77
N ASP A 52 -0.78 -1.81 32.04
CA ASP A 52 -0.96 -0.47 32.58
C ASP A 52 -2.34 -0.31 33.22
N GLY A 53 -3.38 -0.80 32.55
CA GLY A 53 -4.75 -0.76 33.05
C GLY A 53 -4.94 -1.54 34.36
N PHE A 54 -4.32 -2.71 34.52
CA PHE A 54 -4.34 -3.47 35.77
C PHE A 54 -3.53 -2.79 36.87
N SER A 55 -2.40 -2.19 36.54
CA SER A 55 -1.59 -1.42 37.49
C SER A 55 -2.40 -0.24 38.06
N ILE A 56 -3.07 0.52 37.19
CA ILE A 56 -3.91 1.66 37.62
C ILE A 56 -5.11 1.17 38.45
N ARG A 57 -5.81 0.12 38.00
CA ARG A 57 -6.93 -0.45 38.75
C ARG A 57 -6.52 -0.92 40.16
N LYS A 58 -5.30 -1.45 40.31
CA LYS A 58 -4.76 -1.84 41.61
C LYS A 58 -4.48 -0.64 42.53
N LEU A 59 -4.13 0.52 41.96
CA LEU A 59 -3.85 1.75 42.69
C LEU A 59 -5.11 2.55 43.05
N THR A 60 -6.06 2.67 42.11
CA THR A 60 -7.24 3.53 42.27
C THR A 60 -8.51 2.77 42.65
N GLY A 61 -8.52 1.43 42.50
CA GLY A 61 -9.71 0.59 42.71
C GLY A 61 -10.74 0.67 41.58
N GLU A 62 -10.58 1.60 40.63
CA GLU A 62 -11.51 1.82 39.53
C GLU A 62 -11.11 1.08 38.26
N ASN A 63 -12.11 0.66 37.48
CA ASN A 63 -11.87 -0.01 36.22
C ASN A 63 -11.36 1.00 35.17
N ASN A 64 -10.21 0.71 34.56
CA ASN A 64 -9.57 1.64 33.63
C ASN A 64 -9.89 1.29 32.17
N ILE A 65 -10.20 2.32 31.36
CA ILE A 65 -10.44 2.21 29.92
C ILE A 65 -9.25 1.58 29.16
N ALA A 66 -8.04 1.69 29.68
CA ALA A 66 -6.83 1.09 29.12
C ALA A 66 -6.93 -0.44 28.99
N ILE A 67 -7.66 -1.12 29.89
CA ILE A 67 -7.91 -2.57 29.80
C ILE A 67 -8.80 -2.85 28.58
N ALA A 68 -9.88 -2.10 28.40
CA ALA A 68 -10.79 -2.27 27.27
C ALA A 68 -10.10 -1.97 25.93
N LEU A 69 -9.31 -0.89 25.86
CA LEU A 69 -8.52 -0.55 24.68
C LEU A 69 -7.47 -1.62 24.36
N GLY A 70 -6.81 -2.18 25.36
CA GLY A 70 -5.83 -3.23 25.16
C GLY A 70 -6.45 -4.53 24.66
N ILE A 71 -7.61 -4.92 25.19
CA ILE A 71 -8.40 -6.06 24.66
C ILE A 71 -8.83 -5.79 23.22
N GLY A 72 -9.35 -4.58 22.93
CA GLY A 72 -9.72 -4.18 21.57
C GLY A 72 -8.54 -4.25 20.60
N ALA A 73 -7.35 -3.83 21.03
CA ALA A 73 -6.13 -3.92 20.23
C ALA A 73 -5.73 -5.38 19.95
N LEU A 74 -5.88 -6.31 20.90
CA LEU A 74 -5.64 -7.73 20.66
C LEU A 74 -6.61 -8.33 19.63
N PHE A 75 -7.89 -7.98 19.71
CA PHE A 75 -8.87 -8.38 18.69
C PHE A 75 -8.53 -7.79 17.33
N LEU A 76 -8.10 -6.53 17.28
CA LEU A 76 -7.66 -5.90 16.04
C LEU A 76 -6.44 -6.60 15.44
N ALA A 77 -5.44 -6.94 16.25
CA ALA A 77 -4.25 -7.67 15.81
C ALA A 77 -4.61 -9.04 15.20
N LEU A 78 -5.50 -9.79 15.87
CA LEU A 78 -6.04 -11.05 15.34
C LEU A 78 -6.84 -10.82 14.05
N GLY A 79 -7.66 -9.77 14.01
CA GLY A 79 -8.40 -9.38 12.82
C GLY A 79 -7.48 -9.10 11.64
N VAL A 80 -6.39 -8.37 11.84
CA VAL A 80 -5.37 -8.13 10.80
C VAL A 80 -4.76 -9.45 10.31
N LEU A 81 -4.37 -10.35 11.22
CA LEU A 81 -3.79 -11.66 10.84
C LEU A 81 -4.74 -12.52 10.01
N LEU A 82 -6.03 -12.53 10.35
CA LEU A 82 -7.03 -13.39 9.71
C LEU A 82 -7.58 -12.79 8.40
N PHE A 83 -7.85 -11.48 8.39
CA PHE A 83 -8.57 -10.83 7.29
C PHE A 83 -7.67 -10.12 6.28
N ALA A 84 -6.40 -9.81 6.60
CA ALA A 84 -5.54 -9.09 5.66
C ALA A 84 -5.43 -9.79 4.31
N LYS A 85 -5.21 -11.11 4.28
CA LYS A 85 -5.12 -11.89 3.03
C LYS A 85 -6.40 -11.83 2.20
N PHE A 86 -7.55 -11.86 2.86
CA PHE A 86 -8.85 -11.73 2.20
C PHE A 86 -9.03 -10.32 1.61
N LEU A 87 -8.74 -9.27 2.37
CA LEU A 87 -8.85 -7.88 1.89
C LEU A 87 -7.93 -7.60 0.71
N ILE A 88 -6.71 -8.13 0.73
CA ILE A 88 -5.74 -8.01 -0.36
C ILE A 88 -6.25 -8.68 -1.63
N ALA A 89 -6.87 -9.85 -1.51
CA ALA A 89 -7.42 -10.57 -2.66
C ALA A 89 -8.58 -9.80 -3.33
N LEU A 90 -9.23 -8.89 -2.61
CA LEU A 90 -10.26 -8.00 -3.15
C LEU A 90 -9.71 -6.76 -3.86
N VAL A 91 -8.44 -6.40 -3.65
CA VAL A 91 -7.85 -5.22 -4.29
C VAL A 91 -7.88 -5.31 -5.83
N PRO A 92 -7.44 -6.40 -6.47
CA PRO A 92 -7.49 -6.53 -7.93
C PRO A 92 -8.88 -6.39 -8.55
N PRO A 93 -9.94 -7.11 -8.10
CA PRO A 93 -11.26 -6.97 -8.72
C PRO A 93 -11.85 -5.58 -8.50
N VAL A 94 -11.64 -4.94 -7.34
CA VAL A 94 -12.09 -3.56 -7.10
C VAL A 94 -11.40 -2.59 -8.06
N LEU A 95 -10.07 -2.68 -8.19
CA LEU A 95 -9.33 -1.87 -9.15
C LEU A 95 -9.77 -2.14 -10.58
N GLY A 96 -10.04 -3.41 -10.92
CA GLY A 96 -10.51 -3.78 -12.24
C GLY A 96 -11.87 -3.18 -12.59
N ILE A 97 -12.81 -3.14 -11.64
CA ILE A 97 -14.11 -2.47 -11.80
C ILE A 97 -13.91 -0.97 -12.02
N ILE A 98 -13.04 -0.32 -11.21
CA ILE A 98 -12.73 1.10 -11.36
C ILE A 98 -12.15 1.38 -12.77
N LEU A 99 -11.22 0.55 -13.24
CA LEU A 99 -10.63 0.68 -14.58
C LEU A 99 -11.66 0.48 -15.69
N LEU A 100 -12.58 -0.48 -15.55
CA LEU A 100 -13.68 -0.69 -16.49
C LEU A 100 -14.59 0.53 -16.59
N VAL A 101 -15.04 1.05 -15.46
CA VAL A 101 -15.93 2.23 -15.41
C VAL A 101 -15.24 3.44 -16.03
N ASN A 102 -13.98 3.69 -15.66
CA ASN A 102 -13.20 4.78 -16.22
C ASN A 102 -12.95 4.62 -17.73
N GLY A 103 -12.65 3.40 -18.19
CA GLY A 103 -12.47 3.12 -19.61
C GLY A 103 -13.74 3.36 -20.43
N ILE A 104 -14.89 2.91 -19.92
CA ILE A 104 -16.19 3.14 -20.58
C ILE A 104 -16.53 4.64 -20.60
N ASN A 105 -16.33 5.35 -19.49
CA ASN A 105 -16.58 6.79 -19.42
C ASN A 105 -15.66 7.56 -20.37
N GLN A 106 -14.36 7.26 -20.38
CA GLN A 106 -13.40 7.87 -21.32
C GLN A 106 -13.81 7.62 -22.77
N PHE A 107 -14.26 6.42 -23.12
CA PHE A 107 -14.73 6.12 -24.48
C PHE A 107 -15.95 6.99 -24.84
N ARG A 108 -16.92 7.11 -23.92
CA ARG A 108 -18.12 7.94 -24.11
C ARG A 108 -17.76 9.41 -24.28
N ASP A 109 -16.91 9.95 -23.41
CA ASP A 109 -16.50 11.35 -23.43
C ASP A 109 -15.78 11.69 -24.74
N SER A 110 -14.84 10.84 -25.17
CA SER A 110 -14.11 10.97 -26.44
C SER A 110 -15.07 10.94 -27.64
N HIS A 111 -16.10 10.09 -27.57
CA HIS A 111 -17.11 9.99 -28.61
C HIS A 111 -18.02 11.21 -28.68
N GLU A 112 -18.38 11.79 -27.53
CA GLU A 112 -19.14 13.04 -27.48
C GLU A 112 -18.32 14.25 -27.96
N MET A 113 -17.02 14.31 -27.65
CA MET A 113 -16.13 15.36 -28.15
C MET A 113 -16.00 15.35 -29.68
N THR A 114 -16.01 14.16 -30.29
CA THR A 114 -15.98 14.02 -31.76
C THR A 114 -17.20 14.67 -32.44
N LYS A 115 -18.33 14.82 -31.72
CA LYS A 115 -19.52 15.52 -32.22
C LYS A 115 -19.36 17.04 -32.21
N ARG A 116 -18.42 17.57 -31.40
CA ARG A 116 -18.18 19.02 -31.23
C ARG A 116 -16.94 19.50 -31.96
N VAL A 117 -15.94 18.63 -32.18
CA VAL A 117 -14.65 18.96 -32.79
C VAL A 117 -14.40 18.03 -33.97
N LYS A 118 -13.90 18.57 -35.10
CA LYS A 118 -13.65 17.82 -36.34
C LYS A 118 -12.46 16.83 -36.26
N ILE A 119 -11.70 16.86 -35.16
CA ILE A 119 -10.52 16.02 -34.93
C ILE A 119 -10.98 14.73 -34.26
N LYS A 120 -10.60 13.58 -34.85
CA LYS A 120 -10.89 12.27 -34.28
C LYS A 120 -9.92 11.94 -33.13
N PRO A 121 -10.40 11.65 -31.91
CA PRO A 121 -9.56 11.39 -30.74
C PRO A 121 -9.06 9.92 -30.72
N TYR A 122 -8.24 9.55 -31.70
CA TYR A 122 -7.71 8.18 -31.82
C TYR A 122 -6.93 7.73 -30.57
N LEU A 123 -6.20 8.64 -29.93
CA LEU A 123 -5.42 8.35 -28.73
C LEU A 123 -6.30 8.06 -27.52
N ASP A 124 -7.41 8.80 -27.36
CA ASP A 124 -8.33 8.61 -26.23
C ASP A 124 -9.12 7.32 -26.38
N TYR A 125 -9.52 6.94 -27.60
CA TYR A 125 -10.10 5.62 -27.85
C TYR A 125 -9.13 4.49 -27.53
N PHE A 126 -7.86 4.62 -27.93
CA PHE A 126 -6.84 3.63 -27.59
C PHE A 126 -6.63 3.52 -26.08
N TYR A 127 -6.53 4.65 -25.38
CA TYR A 127 -6.41 4.70 -23.93
C TYR A 127 -7.63 4.06 -23.23
N SER A 128 -8.84 4.38 -23.69
CA SER A 128 -10.08 3.78 -23.16
C SER A 128 -10.11 2.27 -23.33
N ALA A 129 -9.68 1.76 -24.49
CA ALA A 129 -9.58 0.33 -24.75
C ALA A 129 -8.55 -0.35 -23.82
N LEU A 130 -7.42 0.31 -23.56
CA LEU A 130 -6.40 -0.20 -22.64
C LEU A 130 -6.93 -0.27 -21.20
N LEU A 131 -7.67 0.74 -20.75
CA LEU A 131 -8.31 0.75 -19.43
C LEU A 131 -9.32 -0.40 -19.28
N VAL A 132 -10.17 -0.58 -20.29
CA VAL A 132 -11.15 -1.69 -20.29
C VAL A 132 -10.44 -3.04 -20.27
N ALA A 133 -9.44 -3.24 -21.13
CA ALA A 133 -8.68 -4.49 -21.18
C ALA A 133 -7.96 -4.78 -19.86
N ALA A 134 -7.31 -3.77 -19.26
CA ALA A 134 -6.67 -3.91 -17.95
C ALA A 134 -7.69 -4.25 -16.87
N GLY A 135 -8.86 -3.60 -16.87
CA GLY A 135 -9.95 -3.90 -15.94
C GLY A 135 -10.43 -5.35 -16.01
N ILE A 136 -10.62 -5.87 -17.22
CA ILE A 136 -10.96 -7.29 -17.45
C ILE A 136 -9.87 -8.21 -16.90
N VAL A 137 -8.60 -7.95 -17.22
CA VAL A 137 -7.48 -8.77 -16.73
C VAL A 137 -7.43 -8.79 -15.20
N PHE A 138 -7.65 -7.64 -14.57
CA PHE A 138 -7.59 -7.48 -13.11
C PHE A 138 -8.70 -8.27 -12.39
N ILE A 139 -9.91 -8.28 -12.96
CA ILE A 139 -11.04 -9.05 -12.44
C ILE A 139 -10.86 -10.55 -12.66
N LEU A 140 -10.43 -10.95 -13.85
CA LEU A 140 -10.32 -12.38 -14.21
C LEU A 140 -9.08 -13.06 -13.62
N ASN A 141 -8.02 -12.30 -13.34
CA ASN A 141 -6.75 -12.83 -12.84
C ASN A 141 -6.29 -12.09 -11.56
N PRO A 142 -7.06 -12.12 -10.47
CA PRO A 142 -6.77 -11.33 -9.28
C PRO A 142 -5.42 -11.72 -8.65
N SER A 143 -5.10 -13.02 -8.58
CA SER A 143 -3.86 -13.51 -7.98
C SER A 143 -2.60 -13.07 -8.72
N LYS A 144 -2.64 -13.00 -10.07
CA LYS A 144 -1.49 -12.51 -10.86
C LYS A 144 -1.40 -10.99 -10.78
N THR A 145 -2.55 -10.33 -10.80
CA THR A 145 -2.65 -8.88 -10.74
C THR A 145 -2.11 -8.33 -9.43
N ILE A 146 -2.42 -8.95 -8.29
CA ILE A 146 -1.90 -8.48 -7.00
C ILE A 146 -0.38 -8.61 -6.92
N ILE A 147 0.19 -9.69 -7.46
CA ILE A 147 1.64 -9.88 -7.58
C ILE A 147 2.25 -8.76 -8.43
N PHE A 148 1.65 -8.48 -9.60
CA PHE A 148 2.09 -7.41 -10.49
C PHE A 148 2.04 -6.03 -9.83
N ILE A 149 0.96 -5.72 -9.11
CA ILE A 149 0.82 -4.46 -8.35
C ILE A 149 1.92 -4.32 -7.31
N TYR A 150 2.21 -5.39 -6.55
CA TYR A 150 3.29 -5.36 -5.58
C TYR A 150 4.66 -5.21 -6.23
N GLN A 151 4.92 -5.87 -7.35
CA GLN A 151 6.16 -5.68 -8.09
C GLN A 151 6.30 -4.25 -8.59
N LEU A 152 5.23 -3.64 -9.10
CA LEU A 152 5.24 -2.24 -9.52
C LEU A 152 5.56 -1.30 -8.35
N PHE A 153 4.97 -1.57 -7.18
CA PHE A 153 5.30 -0.85 -5.95
C PHE A 153 6.78 -1.02 -5.56
N GLY A 154 7.32 -2.24 -5.63
CA GLY A 154 8.73 -2.52 -5.34
C GLY A 154 9.68 -1.82 -6.32
N VAL A 155 9.37 -1.82 -7.62
CA VAL A 155 10.12 -1.03 -8.62
C VAL A 155 10.06 0.46 -8.29
N GLY A 156 8.89 0.97 -7.89
CA GLY A 156 8.73 2.34 -7.42
C GLY A 156 9.67 2.69 -6.26
N LEU A 157 9.79 1.81 -5.25
CA LEU A 157 10.74 2.01 -4.14
C LEU A 157 12.19 2.04 -4.60
N ILE A 158 12.57 1.19 -5.55
CA ILE A 158 13.92 1.17 -6.13
C ILE A 158 14.19 2.50 -6.85
N LEU A 159 13.25 2.96 -7.68
CA LEU A 159 13.37 4.25 -8.37
C LEU A 159 13.49 5.41 -7.38
N LEU A 160 12.67 5.43 -6.33
CA LEU A 160 12.73 6.44 -5.28
C LEU A 160 14.10 6.44 -4.58
N ALA A 161 14.67 5.28 -4.30
CA ALA A 161 16.02 5.17 -3.74
C ALA A 161 17.05 5.85 -4.66
N PHE A 162 17.01 5.57 -5.97
CA PHE A 162 17.91 6.22 -6.92
C PHE A 162 17.71 7.73 -7.01
N PHE A 163 16.47 8.21 -7.05
CA PHE A 163 16.18 9.65 -7.05
C PHE A 163 16.69 10.35 -5.79
N GLU A 164 16.63 9.69 -4.63
CA GLU A 164 17.15 10.26 -3.37
C GLU A 164 18.68 10.46 -3.43
N ILE A 165 19.42 9.53 -4.05
CA ILE A 165 20.87 9.72 -4.28
C ILE A 165 21.12 10.83 -5.30
N ILE A 166 20.40 10.86 -6.42
CA ILE A 166 20.63 11.85 -7.48
C ILE A 166 20.39 13.26 -6.95
N ASN A 167 19.25 13.49 -6.28
CA ASN A 167 18.95 14.79 -5.66
C ASN A 167 19.98 15.15 -4.58
N SER A 168 20.49 14.18 -3.82
CA SER A 168 21.51 14.47 -2.81
C SER A 168 22.83 15.03 -3.38
N ARG A 169 23.13 14.76 -4.66
CA ARG A 169 24.29 15.34 -5.36
C ARG A 169 24.00 16.75 -5.86
N ILE A 170 22.81 16.99 -6.40
CA ILE A 170 22.43 18.29 -6.98
C ILE A 170 22.36 19.41 -5.93
N TYR A 171 21.88 19.12 -4.71
CA TYR A 171 21.83 20.12 -3.62
C TYR A 171 23.15 20.26 -2.85
N ARG A 172 24.24 19.64 -3.32
CA ARG A 172 25.57 19.75 -2.71
C ARG A 172 26.51 20.70 -3.47
N ASP A 173 26.06 21.20 -4.61
CA ASP A 173 26.67 22.27 -5.42
C ASP A 173 25.86 23.56 -5.27
#